data_AF-A0A1I1RVD6-F1
#
_entry.id   AF-A0A1I1RVD6-F1
#
_cell.length_a   1.000
_cell.length_b   1.000
_cell.length_c   1.000
_cell.angle_alpha   90.00
_cell.angle_beta   90.00
_cell.angle_gamma   90.00
#
_symmetry.space_group_name_H-M   'P 1'
#
loop_
_entity.id
_entity.type
_entity.pdbx_description
1 polymer ?
#
loop_
_entity_poly.entity_id
_entity_poly.type
_entity_poly.pdbx_seq_one_letter_code
_entity_poly.pdbx_strand_id
1 'polypeptide(L)' 'KQNSKTGNGDIDWCLYKYRHLVENAFARLKHFRAIATRYDKLKLQFESMLALACAMIWLPM' A
#
# COMPACT_ATOMS: atom_id res chain seq x y z
N LYS A 1 11.72 -21.46 -16.83
CA LYS A 1 12.54 -20.46 -16.10
C LYS A 1 12.38 -20.77 -14.61
N GLN A 2 13.26 -21.59 -14.02
CA GLN A 2 13.20 -21.87 -12.59
C GLN A 2 13.72 -20.63 -11.86
N ASN A 3 12.84 -19.93 -11.14
CA ASN A 3 13.28 -18.86 -10.24
C ASN A 3 13.95 -19.57 -9.06
N SER A 4 15.28 -19.48 -8.99
CA SER A 4 16.09 -20.10 -7.96
C SER A 4 15.50 -19.75 -6.58
N LYS A 5 15.00 -20.75 -5.85
CA LYS A 5 14.59 -20.63 -4.44
C LYS A 5 15.82 -20.48 -3.53
N THR A 6 16.82 -19.70 -3.94
CA THR A 6 17.88 -19.27 -3.03
C THR A 6 17.24 -18.19 -2.17
N GLY A 7 16.43 -18.60 -1.21
CA GLY A 7 15.91 -17.71 -0.19
C GLY A 7 17.11 -17.11 0.51
N ASN A 8 17.33 -15.80 0.32
CA ASN A 8 18.37 -15.06 1.01
C ASN A 8 18.31 -15.45 2.50
N GLY A 9 19.32 -16.16 3.00
CA GLY A 9 19.41 -16.55 4.42
C GLY A 9 19.55 -15.35 5.37
N ASP A 10 19.76 -14.16 4.80
CA ASP A 10 19.85 -12.87 5.46
C ASP A 10 18.50 -12.11 5.53
N ILE A 11 17.48 -12.53 4.76
CA ILE A 11 16.17 -11.87 4.81
C ILE A 11 15.39 -12.38 6.01
N ASP A 12 15.07 -11.46 6.92
CA ASP A 12 14.10 -11.72 7.97
C ASP A 12 12.71 -11.96 7.35
N TRP A 13 12.32 -13.22 7.26
CA TRP A 13 11.06 -13.63 6.65
C TRP A 13 9.84 -13.07 7.39
N CYS A 14 9.97 -12.82 8.69
CA CYS A 14 8.94 -12.17 9.50
C CYS A 14 8.70 -10.73 9.02
N LEU A 15 9.75 -9.93 8.88
CA LEU A 15 9.70 -8.56 8.37
C LEU A 15 9.26 -8.51 6.90
N TYR A 16 9.71 -9.46 6.10
CA TYR A 16 9.26 -9.59 4.71
C TYR A 16 7.74 -9.81 4.60
N LYS A 17 7.17 -10.60 5.52
CA LYS A 17 5.72 -10.82 5.60
C LYS A 17 4.96 -9.54 5.98
N TYR A 18 5.50 -8.71 6.86
CA TYR A 18 4.90 -7.41 7.18
C TYR A 18 4.88 -6.46 5.97
N ARG A 19 5.92 -6.48 5.13
CA ARG A 19 5.96 -5.69 3.89
C ARG A 19 4.78 -6.01 2.96
N HIS A 20 4.40 -7.28 2.88
CA HIS A 20 3.25 -7.69 2.07
C HIS A 20 1.93 -7.04 2.53
N LEU A 21 1.73 -6.84 3.84
CA LEU A 21 0.54 -6.16 4.38
C LEU A 21 0.51 -4.69 3.95
N VAL A 22 1.66 -4.04 3.96
CA VAL A 22 1.83 -2.65 3.51
C VAL A 22 1.56 -2.54 2.01
N GLU A 23 2.13 -3.45 1.20
CA GLU A 23 1.88 -3.51 -0.25
C GLU A 23 0.40 -3.70 -0.58
N ASN A 24 -0.31 -4.55 0.17
CA ASN A 24 -1.74 -4.76 0.00
C ASN A 24 -2.55 -3.49 0.33
N ALA A 25 -2.18 -2.76 1.38
CA ALA A 25 -2.80 -1.46 1.70
C ALA A 25 -2.61 -0.44 0.57
N PHE A 26 -1.41 -0.35 -0.01
CA PHE A 26 -1.16 0.52 -1.16
C PHE A 26 -1.87 0.07 -2.44
N ALA A 27 -2.00 -1.24 -2.66
CA ALA A 27 -2.81 -1.77 -3.75
C ALA A 27 -4.27 -1.32 -3.63
N ARG A 28 -4.83 -1.40 -2.41
CA ARG A 28 -6.19 -0.90 -2.11
C ARG A 28 -6.32 0.61 -2.32
N LEU A 29 -5.32 1.40 -1.91
CA LEU A 29 -5.30 2.84 -2.13
C LEU A 29 -5.24 3.22 -3.62
N LYS A 30 -4.57 2.42 -4.45
CA LYS A 30 -4.49 2.67 -5.91
C LYS A 30 -5.81 2.46 -6.65
N HIS A 31 -6.80 1.78 -6.08
CA HIS A 31 -8.14 1.71 -6.66
C HIS A 31 -8.84 3.07 -6.69
N PHE A 32 -8.48 3.97 -5.76
CA PHE A 32 -8.98 5.34 -5.78
C PHE A 32 -8.23 6.15 -6.83
N ARG A 33 -8.82 6.29 -8.02
CA ARG A 33 -8.22 6.98 -9.17
C ARG A 33 -7.68 8.37 -8.81
N ALA A 34 -8.40 9.13 -7.99
CA ALA A 34 -8.01 10.47 -7.55
C ALA A 34 -6.71 10.47 -6.72
N ILE A 35 -6.48 9.44 -5.90
CA ILE A 35 -5.26 9.28 -5.11
C ILE A 35 -4.12 8.80 -6.01
N ALA A 36 -4.39 7.82 -6.87
CA ALA A 36 -3.39 7.21 -7.77
C ALA A 36 -2.80 8.21 -8.78
N THR A 37 -3.62 9.14 -9.27
CA THR A 37 -3.22 10.15 -10.26
C THR A 37 -2.81 11.48 -9.65
N ARG A 38 -2.96 11.66 -8.32
CA ARG A 38 -2.55 12.88 -7.62
C ARG A 38 -3.12 14.16 -8.28
N TYR A 39 -4.40 14.11 -8.67
CA TYR A 39 -5.07 15.25 -9.34
C TYR A 39 -5.22 16.49 -8.45
N ASP A 40 -5.13 16.31 -7.13
CA ASP A 40 -5.33 17.42 -6.22
C ASP A 40 -4.16 18.41 -6.26
N LYS A 41 -4.49 19.67 -6.56
CA LYS A 41 -3.50 20.77 -6.66
C LYS A 41 -2.99 21.21 -5.29
N LEU A 42 -3.76 21.00 -4.22
CA LEU A 42 -3.45 21.46 -2.88
C LEU A 42 -3.06 20.29 -1.99
N LYS A 43 -1.86 20.35 -1.41
CA LYS A 43 -1.35 19.27 -0.55
C LYS A 43 -2.33 18.87 0.55
N LEU A 44 -3.00 19.83 1.19
CA LEU A 44 -3.97 19.60 2.26
C LEU A 44 -5.16 18.74 1.84
N GLN A 45 -5.70 18.97 0.64
CA GLN A 45 -6.85 18.24 0.12
C GLN A 45 -6.44 16.80 -0.26
N PHE A 46 -5.24 16.63 -0.85
CA PHE A 46 -4.67 15.31 -1.05
C PHE A 46 -4.51 14.53 0.27
N GLU A 47 -3.98 15.16 1.31
CA GLU A 47 -3.79 14.54 2.63
C GLU A 47 -5.13 14.14 3.27
N SER A 48 -6.14 15.01 3.16
CA SER A 48 -7.49 14.73 3.66
C SER A 48 -8.14 13.55 2.93
N MET A 49 -8.02 13.49 1.61
CA MET A 49 -8.56 12.39 0.79
C MET A 49 -7.82 11.07 1.06
N LEU A 50 -6.50 11.13 1.27
CA LEU A 50 -5.71 9.96 1.67
C LEU A 50 -6.13 9.44 3.04
N ALA A 51 -6.34 10.33 4.02
CA ALA A 51 -6.79 9.96 5.35
C ALA A 51 -8.17 9.28 5.31
N LEU A 52 -9.11 9.82 4.52
CA LEU A 52 -10.43 9.20 4.31
C LEU A 52 -10.33 7.81 3.67
N ALA A 53 -9.49 7.64 2.65
CA ALA A 53 -9.31 6.33 2.02
C ALA A 53 -8.68 5.31 2.97
N CYS A 54 -7.72 5.73 3.80
CA CYS A 54 -7.18 4.88 4.86
C CYS A 54 -8.25 4.50 5.89
N ALA A 55 -9.10 5.45 6.32
CA ALA A 55 -10.20 5.17 7.24
C ALA A 55 -11.21 4.17 6.65
N MET A 56 -11.57 4.30 5.36
CA MET A 56 -12.45 3.35 4.67
C MET A 56 -11.82 1.97 4.49
N ILE A 57 -10.50 1.89 4.31
CA ILE A 57 -9.77 0.62 4.22
C ILE A 57 -9.74 -0.11 5.56
N TRP A 58 -9.69 0.66 6.65
CA TRP A 58 -9.59 0.18 8.03
C TRP A 58 -10.95 -0.25 8.61
N LEU A 59 -12.03 0.47 8.31
CA LEU A 59 -13.37 0.13 8.80
C LEU A 59 -13.92 -1.08 8.01
N PRO A 60 -14.26 -2.20 8.67
CA PRO A 60 -15.07 -3.24 8.06
C PRO A 60 -16.52 -2.73 8.00
N MET A 61 -16.89 -2.10 6.90
CA MET A 61 -18.30 -1.83 6.57
C MET A 61 -18.94 -3.09 5.99
#